data_AF-A0A248VXA4-F1
#
_entry.id   AF-A0A248VXA4-F1
#
_cell.length_a   1.000
_cell.length_b   1.000
_cell.length_c   1.000
_cell.angle_alpha   90.00
_cell.angle_beta   90.00
_cell.angle_gamma   90.00
#
_symmetry.space_group_name_H-M   'P 1'
#
loop_
_entity.id
_entity.type
_entity.pdbx_description
1 polymer ?
#
loop_
_entity_poly.entity_id
_entity_poly.type
_entity_poly.pdbx_seq_one_letter_code
_entity_poly.pdbx_strand_id
1 'polypeptide(L)'
;MKLERWLSRTYMKFARVRYLFGLWLLFVVAQTALAESPIHQLMTGMSSSDSPRYTKLPLFAPHRKDFTCVYQEQHLPPVDPQAELWFQQALASELDPNIYWEDKDWRKIYQLYLQAAERNHWKAMLNLAALILSGYPVPVRDPETAIRWVEKAMQLGVPDAWDTMGVYHMKGIVKGGDATSAYAFFQKAADMGSPSAQSFLGAALDAGWDNPGNGFWANVPVATKMLECAVAQGYGDAAYELAFLYADPGTPEAKFHALKLLQEGAKLGSAKCADKLSVQFNGFELANGGSLVGHVDEARADRYSKVGDILRWYEGTLKLPNLDKVLPLPPAPLPKWDGDVQTLIDAAKAVTPPPPTPPAHSPQSEPHAALTKAGLLRQLADRPEPLRCNGGLKCPRSGIFSIGSFPAS
;
A
#
# COMPACT_ATOMS: atom_id res chain seq x y z
N MET A 1 -28.53 71.57 5.37
CA MET A 1 -27.65 71.07 4.29
C MET A 1 -26.14 70.98 4.58
N LYS A 2 -25.53 71.78 5.48
CA LYS A 2 -24.08 71.66 5.79
C LYS A 2 -23.73 70.63 6.89
N LEU A 3 -24.65 70.36 7.84
CA LEU A 3 -24.40 69.43 8.95
C LEU A 3 -24.49 67.94 8.54
N GLU A 4 -25.44 67.59 7.68
CA GLU A 4 -25.63 66.21 7.19
C GLU A 4 -24.46 65.73 6.31
N ARG A 5 -23.89 66.63 5.49
CA ARG A 5 -22.69 66.31 4.69
C ARG A 5 -21.43 66.12 5.54
N TRP A 6 -21.39 66.72 6.74
CA TRP A 6 -20.28 66.52 7.68
C TRP A 6 -20.40 65.17 8.40
N LEU A 7 -21.60 64.84 8.91
CA LEU A 7 -21.89 63.57 9.58
C LEU A 7 -21.71 62.35 8.65
N SER A 8 -22.11 62.46 7.37
CA SER A 8 -21.91 61.39 6.38
C SER A 8 -20.42 61.14 6.07
N ARG A 9 -19.60 62.20 6.01
CA ARG A 9 -18.15 62.10 5.74
C ARG A 9 -17.37 61.54 6.92
N THR A 10 -17.76 61.85 8.16
CA THR A 10 -17.14 61.23 9.35
C THR A 10 -17.56 59.77 9.51
N TYR A 11 -18.84 59.43 9.27
CA TYR A 11 -19.32 58.05 9.35
C TYR A 11 -18.65 57.11 8.32
N MET A 12 -18.47 57.56 7.07
CA MET A 12 -17.73 56.80 6.05
C MET A 12 -16.25 56.58 6.39
N LYS A 13 -15.60 57.52 7.09
CA LYS A 13 -14.22 57.35 7.56
C LYS A 13 -14.13 56.29 8.66
N PHE A 14 -15.07 56.29 9.61
CA PHE A 14 -15.11 55.26 10.66
C PHE A 14 -15.47 53.86 10.12
N ALA A 15 -16.36 53.77 9.14
CA ALA A 15 -16.70 52.50 8.48
C ALA A 15 -15.52 51.92 7.69
N ARG A 16 -14.75 52.75 6.97
CA ARG A 16 -13.52 52.32 6.28
C ARG A 16 -12.44 51.86 7.26
N VAL A 17 -12.26 52.54 8.40
CA VAL A 17 -11.28 52.12 9.41
C VAL A 17 -11.67 50.78 10.02
N ARG A 18 -12.96 50.55 10.35
CA ARG A 18 -13.44 49.24 10.83
C ARG A 18 -13.29 48.12 9.80
N TYR A 19 -13.56 48.40 8.53
CA TYR A 19 -13.43 47.41 7.46
C TYR A 19 -11.97 47.03 7.20
N LEU A 20 -11.06 48.02 7.21
CA LEU A 20 -9.62 47.79 7.10
C LEU A 20 -9.05 47.08 8.32
N PHE A 21 -9.55 47.38 9.54
CA PHE A 21 -9.15 46.69 10.76
C PHE A 21 -9.65 45.23 10.76
N GLY A 22 -10.87 44.98 10.27
CA GLY A 22 -11.42 43.63 10.12
C GLY A 22 -10.68 42.80 9.06
N LEU A 23 -10.32 43.39 7.93
CA LEU A 23 -9.46 42.77 6.92
C LEU A 23 -8.05 42.49 7.45
N TRP A 24 -7.48 43.42 8.25
CA TRP A 24 -6.18 43.23 8.87
C TRP A 24 -6.20 42.12 9.94
N LEU A 25 -7.25 42.06 10.77
CA LEU A 25 -7.47 40.94 11.70
C LEU A 25 -7.65 39.60 11.00
N LEU A 26 -8.40 39.54 9.89
CA LEU A 26 -8.52 38.33 9.08
C LEU A 26 -7.19 37.93 8.43
N PHE A 27 -6.37 38.90 8.00
CA PHE A 27 -5.04 38.65 7.44
C PHE A 27 -4.06 38.16 8.51
N VAL A 28 -4.09 38.73 9.71
CA VAL A 28 -3.29 38.30 10.86
C VAL A 28 -3.71 36.92 11.34
N VAL A 29 -5.02 36.63 11.43
CA VAL A 29 -5.54 35.29 11.80
C VAL A 29 -5.19 34.25 10.73
N ALA A 30 -5.22 34.60 9.44
CA ALA A 30 -4.76 33.72 8.37
C ALA A 30 -3.24 33.49 8.42
N GLN A 31 -2.45 34.50 8.78
CA GLN A 31 -1.00 34.36 8.96
C GLN A 31 -0.64 33.52 10.19
N THR A 32 -1.38 33.63 11.30
CA THR A 32 -1.17 32.80 12.50
C THR A 32 -1.62 31.36 12.27
N ALA A 33 -2.71 31.12 11.53
CA ALA A 33 -3.15 29.77 11.17
C ALA A 33 -2.18 29.04 10.21
N LEU A 34 -1.47 29.78 9.34
CA LEU A 34 -0.39 29.23 8.52
C LEU A 34 0.88 28.92 9.34
N ALA A 35 1.14 29.68 10.41
CA ALA A 35 2.27 29.47 11.31
C ALA A 35 2.10 28.27 12.26
N GLU A 36 0.86 27.87 12.55
CA GLU A 36 0.53 26.69 13.37
C GLU A 36 0.30 25.40 12.55
N SER A 37 0.42 25.49 11.21
CA SER A 37 0.38 24.30 10.37
C SER A 37 1.52 23.34 10.76
N PRO A 38 1.26 22.03 10.93
CA PRO A 38 2.31 21.03 11.16
C PRO A 38 3.35 21.01 10.02
N ILE A 39 3.00 21.50 8.82
CA ILE A 39 3.92 21.72 7.70
C ILE A 39 4.93 22.82 8.02
N HIS A 40 4.54 23.89 8.73
CA HIS A 40 5.44 24.98 9.09
C HIS A 40 6.41 24.59 10.21
N GLN A 41 5.98 23.80 11.19
CA GLN A 41 6.88 23.23 12.21
C GLN A 41 7.92 22.27 11.62
N LEU A 42 7.55 21.52 10.57
CA LEU A 42 8.48 20.73 9.77
C LEU A 42 9.52 21.57 9.00
N MET A 43 9.29 22.87 8.76
CA MET A 43 10.21 23.73 7.99
C MET A 43 11.33 24.37 8.82
N THR A 44 11.25 24.34 10.15
CA THR A 44 12.14 25.11 11.02
C THR A 44 12.98 24.18 11.91
N GLY A 45 14.24 23.94 11.54
CA GLY A 45 15.24 23.48 12.51
C GLY A 45 16.29 22.44 12.07
N MET A 46 16.33 21.97 10.82
CA MET A 46 17.37 21.01 10.41
C MET A 46 18.32 21.60 9.37
N SER A 47 19.62 21.54 9.67
CA SER A 47 20.67 21.68 8.66
C SER A 47 20.40 20.64 7.57
N SER A 48 20.52 21.04 6.29
CA SER A 48 20.27 20.15 5.15
C SER A 48 21.10 18.85 5.16
N SER A 49 22.18 18.78 5.94
CA SER A 49 23.05 17.61 6.11
C SER A 49 22.55 16.58 7.14
N ASP A 50 21.63 16.95 8.03
CA ASP A 50 21.27 16.14 9.21
C ASP A 50 19.87 15.51 9.07
N SER A 51 19.25 15.67 7.90
CA SER A 51 17.91 15.15 7.58
C SER A 51 17.91 13.62 7.46
N PRO A 52 16.88 12.90 7.95
CA PRO A 52 16.83 11.43 7.86
C PRO A 52 17.05 10.86 6.45
N ARG A 53 16.61 11.58 5.40
CA ARG A 53 16.82 11.18 3.99
C ARG A 53 18.29 11.07 3.56
N TYR A 54 19.22 11.74 4.24
CA TYR A 54 20.67 11.73 3.94
C TYR A 54 21.48 10.98 5.00
N THR A 55 20.83 10.19 5.85
CA THR A 55 21.51 9.37 6.86
C THR A 55 22.59 8.51 6.21
N LYS A 56 23.81 8.57 6.74
CA LYS A 56 24.93 7.74 6.29
C LYS A 56 24.75 6.30 6.76
N LEU A 57 24.31 5.43 5.87
CA LEU A 57 24.11 4.01 6.12
C LEU A 57 25.31 3.19 5.66
N PRO A 58 25.57 2.02 6.27
CA PRO A 58 26.48 1.03 5.70
C PRO A 58 26.04 0.67 4.27
N LEU A 59 27.01 0.45 3.39
CA LEU A 59 26.71 -0.04 2.04
C LEU A 59 25.99 -1.39 2.09
N PHE A 60 25.20 -1.64 1.04
CA PHE A 60 24.54 -2.93 0.87
C PHE A 60 25.56 -4.06 0.81
N ALA A 61 25.32 -5.12 1.58
CA ALA A 61 26.17 -6.28 1.75
C ALA A 61 25.48 -7.53 1.16
N PRO A 62 25.48 -7.70 -0.19
CA PRO A 62 24.75 -8.78 -0.85
C PRO A 62 25.19 -10.18 -0.42
N HIS A 63 26.47 -10.35 -0.06
CA HIS A 63 27.05 -11.62 0.40
C HIS A 63 27.16 -11.73 1.92
N ARG A 64 26.27 -11.07 2.67
CA ARG A 64 26.18 -11.27 4.11
C ARG A 64 26.01 -12.75 4.43
N LYS A 65 26.71 -13.22 5.47
CA LYS A 65 26.72 -14.65 5.85
C LYS A 65 25.38 -15.13 6.41
N ASP A 66 24.62 -14.23 7.03
CA ASP A 66 23.36 -14.57 7.66
C ASP A 66 22.38 -13.39 7.67
N PHE A 67 21.11 -13.71 7.83
CA PHE A 67 20.01 -12.78 8.05
C PHE A 67 19.16 -13.24 9.23
N THR A 68 18.90 -12.32 10.15
CA THR A 68 18.03 -12.54 11.30
C THR A 68 16.65 -12.00 10.97
N CYS A 69 15.64 -12.87 11.00
CA CYS A 69 14.26 -12.45 10.79
C CYS A 69 13.78 -11.56 11.94
N VAL A 70 13.37 -10.35 11.58
CA VAL A 70 12.78 -9.34 12.48
C VAL A 70 11.42 -8.98 11.94
N TYR A 71 10.44 -8.86 12.82
CA TYR A 71 9.08 -8.50 12.42
C TYR A 71 8.89 -6.99 12.58
N GLN A 72 8.32 -6.35 11.57
CA GLN A 72 8.06 -4.92 11.60
C GLN A 72 7.19 -4.52 12.80
N GLU A 73 6.23 -5.34 13.21
CA GLU A 73 5.31 -5.07 14.33
C GLU A 73 6.03 -4.75 15.65
N GLN A 74 7.26 -5.26 15.83
CA GLN A 74 8.10 -5.02 17.02
C GLN A 74 8.60 -3.58 17.11
N HIS A 75 8.56 -2.84 16.00
CA HIS A 75 9.09 -1.47 15.87
C HIS A 75 8.00 -0.42 15.63
N LEU A 76 6.76 -0.84 15.37
CA LEU A 76 5.70 0.09 14.98
C LEU A 76 5.25 0.95 16.17
N PRO A 77 5.07 2.27 15.97
CA PRO A 77 4.48 3.12 16.99
C PRO A 77 2.99 2.77 17.20
N PRO A 78 2.43 3.00 18.40
CA PRO A 78 1.00 2.84 18.64
C PRO A 78 0.21 3.78 17.72
N VAL A 79 -0.93 3.29 17.21
CA VAL A 79 -1.83 4.06 16.35
C VAL A 79 -2.97 4.62 17.17
N ASP A 80 -3.23 5.92 17.02
CA ASP A 80 -4.39 6.57 17.62
C ASP A 80 -5.71 6.03 17.00
N PRO A 81 -6.70 5.61 17.81
CA PRO A 81 -7.93 5.00 17.28
C PRO A 81 -8.74 5.90 16.35
N GLN A 82 -8.73 7.22 16.58
CA GLN A 82 -9.43 8.17 15.71
C GLN A 82 -8.69 8.34 14.38
N ALA A 83 -7.36 8.35 14.41
CA ALA A 83 -6.52 8.37 13.22
C ALA A 83 -6.71 7.10 12.39
N GLU A 84 -6.80 5.92 13.01
CA GLU A 84 -7.10 4.64 12.34
C GLU A 84 -8.45 4.72 11.63
N LEU A 85 -9.48 5.29 12.26
CA LEU A 85 -10.79 5.45 11.64
C LEU A 85 -10.71 6.32 10.37
N TRP A 86 -10.00 7.45 10.41
CA TRP A 86 -9.81 8.29 9.22
C TRP A 86 -9.02 7.58 8.13
N PHE A 87 -7.96 6.85 8.51
CA PHE A 87 -7.19 6.03 7.58
C PHE A 87 -8.06 4.98 6.88
N GLN A 88 -8.90 4.26 7.63
CA GLN A 88 -9.82 3.26 7.06
C GLN A 88 -10.89 3.89 6.16
N GLN A 89 -11.40 5.08 6.50
CA GLN A 89 -12.32 5.82 5.65
C GLN A 89 -11.68 6.27 4.33
N ALA A 90 -10.43 6.74 4.39
CA ALA A 90 -9.64 7.09 3.22
C ALA A 90 -9.44 5.84 2.33
N LEU A 91 -8.99 4.74 2.93
CA LEU A 91 -8.73 3.48 2.25
C LEU A 91 -10.00 2.91 1.61
N ALA A 92 -11.13 2.94 2.29
CA ALA A 92 -12.40 2.47 1.73
C ALA A 92 -12.89 3.33 0.55
N SER A 93 -12.63 4.64 0.58
CA SER A 93 -12.99 5.54 -0.53
C SER A 93 -12.03 5.38 -1.72
N GLU A 94 -10.74 5.17 -1.44
CA GLU A 94 -9.70 4.92 -2.44
C GLU A 94 -9.83 3.54 -3.07
N LEU A 95 -10.24 2.54 -2.29
CA LEU A 95 -10.51 1.16 -2.71
C LEU A 95 -12.01 0.89 -2.75
N ASP A 96 -12.80 1.76 -3.39
CA ASP A 96 -14.17 1.42 -3.84
C ASP A 96 -14.16 0.94 -5.31
N PRO A 97 -14.55 -0.32 -5.61
CA PRO A 97 -14.48 -0.87 -6.97
C PRO A 97 -15.57 -0.33 -7.88
N ASN A 98 -16.58 0.32 -7.29
CA ASN A 98 -17.69 0.89 -8.02
C ASN A 98 -17.41 2.32 -8.48
N ILE A 99 -16.30 2.92 -8.03
CA ILE A 99 -15.93 4.29 -8.37
C ILE A 99 -14.64 4.27 -9.18
N TYR A 100 -14.72 4.76 -10.41
CA TYR A 100 -13.55 4.90 -11.26
C TYR A 100 -12.58 5.91 -10.66
N TRP A 101 -11.28 5.71 -10.88
CA TRP A 101 -10.25 6.55 -10.24
C TRP A 101 -10.40 8.05 -10.56
N GLU A 102 -10.94 8.42 -11.73
CA GLU A 102 -11.19 9.83 -12.11
C GLU A 102 -12.32 10.48 -11.30
N ASP A 103 -13.30 9.67 -10.86
CA ASP A 103 -14.51 10.13 -10.16
C ASP A 103 -14.35 10.13 -8.64
N LYS A 104 -13.24 9.60 -8.12
CA LYS A 104 -12.96 9.59 -6.68
C LYS A 104 -12.75 11.01 -6.16
N ASP A 105 -13.28 11.27 -4.96
CA ASP A 105 -13.01 12.52 -4.24
C ASP A 105 -11.60 12.48 -3.62
N TRP A 106 -10.59 12.68 -4.47
CA TRP A 106 -9.18 12.72 -4.07
C TRP A 106 -8.87 13.80 -3.05
N ARG A 107 -9.65 14.89 -3.04
CA ARG A 107 -9.51 15.95 -2.03
C ARG A 107 -9.94 15.43 -0.66
N LYS A 108 -11.06 14.72 -0.57
CA LYS A 108 -11.50 14.08 0.67
C LYS A 108 -10.55 12.99 1.13
N ILE A 109 -10.08 12.13 0.23
CA ILE A 109 -9.09 11.08 0.53
C ILE A 109 -7.80 11.72 1.10
N TYR A 110 -7.29 12.76 0.45
CA TYR A 110 -6.13 13.52 0.93
C TYR A 110 -6.35 14.08 2.34
N GLN A 111 -7.52 14.69 2.60
CA GLN A 111 -7.82 15.25 3.93
C GLN A 111 -7.88 14.18 5.02
N LEU A 112 -8.49 13.04 4.75
CA LEU A 112 -8.55 11.93 5.70
C LEU A 112 -7.16 11.37 6.01
N TYR A 113 -6.31 11.19 4.99
CA TYR A 113 -4.92 10.79 5.20
C TYR A 113 -4.12 11.84 5.96
N LEU A 114 -4.31 13.13 5.66
CA LEU A 114 -3.66 14.22 6.38
C LEU A 114 -4.04 14.22 7.87
N GLN A 115 -5.33 14.15 8.18
CA GLN A 115 -5.83 14.11 9.55
C GLN A 115 -5.25 12.92 10.34
N ALA A 116 -5.16 11.74 9.72
CA ALA A 116 -4.54 10.57 10.34
C ALA A 116 -3.01 10.75 10.50
N ALA A 117 -2.32 11.25 9.48
CA ALA A 117 -0.87 11.46 9.49
C ALA A 117 -0.42 12.52 10.52
N GLU A 118 -1.23 13.57 10.72
CA GLU A 118 -1.01 14.58 11.76
C GLU A 118 -1.06 13.98 13.16
N ARG A 119 -1.86 12.93 13.36
CA ARG A 119 -1.94 12.13 14.59
C ARG A 119 -0.97 10.93 14.62
N ASN A 120 0.14 11.03 13.90
CA ASN A 120 1.21 10.05 13.86
C ASN A 120 0.83 8.66 13.28
N HIS A 121 -0.24 8.57 12.50
CA HIS A 121 -0.60 7.33 11.83
C HIS A 121 0.38 7.01 10.69
N TRP A 122 1.27 6.05 10.91
CA TRP A 122 2.37 5.77 10.00
C TRP A 122 1.92 5.33 8.60
N LYS A 123 0.90 4.47 8.45
CA LYS A 123 0.39 4.09 7.11
C LYS A 123 -0.17 5.29 6.37
N ALA A 124 -0.92 6.17 7.05
CA ALA A 124 -1.46 7.38 6.47
C ALA A 124 -0.34 8.35 6.02
N MET A 125 0.76 8.47 6.77
CA MET A 125 1.91 9.27 6.31
C MET A 125 2.47 8.74 4.98
N LEU A 126 2.64 7.43 4.87
CA LEU A 126 3.22 6.81 3.67
C LEU A 126 2.23 6.86 2.49
N ASN A 127 0.92 6.67 2.73
CA ASN A 127 -0.12 6.84 1.71
C ASN A 127 -0.27 8.28 1.27
N LEU A 128 -0.23 9.23 2.20
CA LEU A 128 -0.26 10.65 1.89
C LEU A 128 0.94 11.06 1.05
N ALA A 129 2.14 10.56 1.38
CA ALA A 129 3.34 10.81 0.60
C ALA A 129 3.23 10.25 -0.82
N ALA A 130 2.75 9.02 -0.98
CA ALA A 130 2.48 8.41 -2.28
C ALA A 130 1.43 9.20 -3.08
N LEU A 131 0.35 9.64 -2.42
CA LEU A 131 -0.73 10.42 -3.01
C LEU A 131 -0.25 11.82 -3.45
N ILE A 132 0.63 12.49 -2.69
CA ILE A 132 1.23 13.77 -3.07
C ILE A 132 2.11 13.63 -4.33
N LEU A 133 2.82 12.52 -4.44
CA LEU A 133 3.66 12.18 -5.60
C LEU A 133 2.87 11.58 -6.76
N SER A 134 1.56 11.40 -6.59
CA SER A 134 0.67 10.90 -7.63
C SER A 134 0.33 11.98 -8.67
N GLY A 135 -0.31 11.55 -9.75
CA GLY A 135 -0.90 12.44 -10.75
C GLY A 135 -2.28 12.99 -10.36
N TYR A 136 -2.86 12.49 -9.27
CA TYR A 136 -4.25 12.75 -8.90
C TYR A 136 -4.48 14.20 -8.46
N PRO A 137 -5.71 14.73 -8.61
CA PRO A 137 -6.05 16.11 -8.30
C PRO A 137 -6.15 16.34 -6.77
N VAL A 138 -5.00 16.45 -6.11
CA VAL A 138 -4.89 16.71 -4.67
C VAL A 138 -4.43 18.13 -4.35
N PRO A 139 -4.71 18.64 -3.13
CA PRO A 139 -4.35 20.02 -2.74
C PRO A 139 -2.85 20.34 -2.76
N VAL A 140 -1.98 19.36 -2.51
CA VAL A 140 -0.52 19.54 -2.48
C VAL A 140 0.14 18.48 -3.35
N ARG A 141 1.00 18.91 -4.27
CA ARG A 141 1.73 18.08 -5.25
C ARG A 141 3.22 18.40 -5.27
N ASP A 142 3.79 18.56 -4.08
CA ASP A 142 5.18 18.93 -3.87
C ASP A 142 5.98 17.70 -3.37
N PRO A 143 6.97 17.21 -4.14
CA PRO A 143 7.80 16.09 -3.72
C PRO A 143 8.48 16.28 -2.38
N GLU A 144 8.90 17.51 -2.06
CA GLU A 144 9.56 17.81 -0.81
C GLU A 144 8.61 17.57 0.39
N THR A 145 7.32 17.90 0.24
CA THR A 145 6.29 17.58 1.25
C THR A 145 6.11 16.07 1.42
N ALA A 146 6.13 15.28 0.34
CA ALA A 146 6.07 13.84 0.44
C ALA A 146 7.29 13.24 1.17
N ILE A 147 8.49 13.74 0.87
CA ILE A 147 9.72 13.29 1.55
C ILE A 147 9.64 13.58 3.06
N ARG A 148 9.16 14.76 3.47
CA ARG A 148 9.00 15.11 4.88
C ARG A 148 8.06 14.17 5.65
N TRP A 149 6.96 13.71 5.02
CA TRP A 149 6.08 12.72 5.65
C TRP A 149 6.77 11.37 5.85
N VAL A 150 7.58 10.94 4.88
CA VAL A 150 8.40 9.72 5.01
C VAL A 150 9.46 9.89 6.10
N GLU A 151 10.14 11.03 6.17
CA GLU A 151 11.13 11.31 7.23
C GLU A 151 10.50 11.33 8.63
N LYS A 152 9.30 11.89 8.78
CA LYS A 152 8.55 11.81 10.04
C LYS A 152 8.26 10.36 10.42
N ALA A 153 7.85 9.51 9.49
CA ALA A 153 7.65 8.09 9.74
C ALA A 153 8.96 7.35 10.08
N MET A 154 10.09 7.71 9.45
CA MET A 154 11.41 7.18 9.80
C MET A 154 11.82 7.55 11.23
N GLN A 155 11.57 8.79 11.64
CA GLN A 155 11.83 9.28 13.01
C GLN A 155 10.98 8.54 14.06
N LEU A 156 9.79 8.09 13.69
CA LEU A 156 8.92 7.23 14.52
C LEU A 156 9.36 5.76 14.51
N GLY A 157 10.46 5.40 13.84
CA GLY A 157 10.99 4.04 13.82
C GLY A 157 10.29 3.09 12.85
N VAL A 158 9.44 3.59 11.94
CA VAL A 158 8.65 2.77 11.02
C VAL A 158 9.56 2.13 9.96
N PRO A 159 9.70 0.79 9.89
CA PRO A 159 10.59 0.13 8.94
C PRO A 159 10.20 0.38 7.47
N ASP A 160 8.90 0.34 7.13
CA ASP A 160 8.39 0.66 5.79
C ASP A 160 8.69 2.12 5.34
N ALA A 161 9.00 3.04 6.26
CA ALA A 161 9.42 4.39 5.90
C ALA A 161 10.86 4.43 5.38
N TRP A 162 11.76 3.61 5.97
CA TRP A 162 13.12 3.42 5.45
C TRP A 162 13.09 2.78 4.07
N ASP A 163 12.16 1.85 3.87
CA ASP A 163 11.93 1.25 2.57
C ASP A 163 11.48 2.29 1.53
N THR A 164 10.45 3.06 1.87
CA THR A 164 9.93 4.14 1.01
C THR A 164 11.03 5.16 0.66
N MET A 165 11.89 5.50 1.62
CA MET A 165 13.04 6.38 1.37
C MET A 165 14.02 5.75 0.37
N GLY A 166 14.29 4.44 0.46
CA GLY A 166 15.08 3.72 -0.54
C GLY A 166 14.47 3.81 -1.95
N VAL A 167 13.14 3.72 -2.06
CA VAL A 167 12.43 3.96 -3.35
C VAL A 167 12.65 5.39 -3.84
N TYR A 168 12.64 6.38 -2.95
CA TYR A 168 12.84 7.78 -3.33
C TYR A 168 14.28 8.06 -3.80
N HIS A 169 15.28 7.40 -3.20
CA HIS A 169 16.66 7.42 -3.69
C HIS A 169 16.76 6.76 -5.07
N MET A 170 16.18 5.57 -5.23
CA MET A 170 16.22 4.83 -6.51
C MET A 170 15.60 5.61 -7.66
N LYS A 171 14.50 6.35 -7.39
CA LYS A 171 13.79 7.15 -8.39
C LYS A 171 14.35 8.56 -8.58
N GLY A 172 15.40 8.95 -7.86
CA GLY A 172 15.95 10.30 -7.90
C GLY A 172 15.00 11.39 -7.37
N ILE A 173 13.99 11.02 -6.57
CA ILE A 173 13.08 11.96 -5.91
C ILE A 173 13.85 12.73 -4.82
N VAL A 174 14.72 12.02 -4.09
CA VAL A 174 15.73 12.66 -3.25
C VAL A 174 16.88 13.14 -4.14
N LYS A 175 17.21 14.41 -4.04
CA LYS A 175 18.32 15.02 -4.80
C LYS A 175 19.64 14.31 -4.46
N GLY A 176 20.32 13.80 -5.48
CA GLY A 176 21.58 13.06 -5.33
C GLY A 176 21.41 11.63 -4.84
N GLY A 177 20.18 11.13 -4.73
CA GLY A 177 19.91 9.71 -4.53
C GLY A 177 20.26 8.89 -5.77
N ASP A 178 20.65 7.65 -5.53
CA ASP A 178 21.09 6.69 -6.55
C ASP A 178 20.79 5.24 -6.11
N ALA A 179 21.15 4.26 -6.95
CA ALA A 179 20.96 2.85 -6.62
C ALA A 179 21.77 2.43 -5.38
N THR A 180 22.99 2.92 -5.21
CA THR A 180 23.88 2.56 -4.08
C THR A 180 23.26 2.95 -2.75
N SER A 181 22.82 4.20 -2.63
CA SER A 181 22.11 4.72 -1.47
C SER A 181 20.78 4.01 -1.27
N ALA A 182 20.00 3.79 -2.34
CA ALA A 182 18.73 3.05 -2.26
C ALA A 182 18.89 1.65 -1.65
N TYR A 183 19.86 0.87 -2.11
CA TYR A 183 20.11 -0.48 -1.56
C TYR A 183 20.56 -0.46 -0.10
N ALA A 184 21.29 0.58 0.34
CA ALA A 184 21.61 0.77 1.75
C ALA A 184 20.34 1.04 2.60
N PHE A 185 19.42 1.86 2.09
CA PHE A 185 18.11 2.11 2.72
C PHE A 185 17.22 0.85 2.76
N PHE A 186 17.18 0.08 1.66
CA PHE A 186 16.45 -1.20 1.63
C PHE A 186 17.03 -2.21 2.62
N GLN A 187 18.35 -2.31 2.73
CA GLN A 187 18.99 -3.18 3.73
C GLN A 187 18.62 -2.76 5.14
N LYS A 188 18.69 -1.47 5.44
CA LYS A 188 18.28 -0.93 6.75
C LYS A 188 16.81 -1.25 7.06
N ALA A 189 15.92 -1.10 6.08
CA ALA A 189 14.50 -1.41 6.23
C ALA A 189 14.25 -2.91 6.48
N ALA A 190 14.95 -3.79 5.75
CA ALA A 190 14.83 -5.25 5.90
C ALA A 190 15.35 -5.72 7.27
N ASP A 191 16.46 -5.17 7.74
CA ASP A 191 17.04 -5.43 9.06
C ASP A 191 16.15 -4.90 10.20
N MET A 192 15.35 -3.85 9.94
CA MET A 192 14.33 -3.35 10.86
C MET A 192 12.98 -4.11 10.77
N GLY A 193 12.87 -5.05 9.84
CA GLY A 193 11.72 -5.94 9.74
C GLY A 193 10.69 -5.60 8.66
N SER A 194 10.91 -4.59 7.81
CA SER A 194 9.96 -4.26 6.73
C SER A 194 9.78 -5.47 5.81
N PRO A 195 8.57 -6.05 5.73
CA PRO A 195 8.35 -7.25 4.92
C PRO A 195 8.47 -6.96 3.42
N SER A 196 8.16 -5.75 2.98
CA SER A 196 8.38 -5.34 1.59
C SER A 196 9.87 -5.22 1.25
N ALA A 197 10.70 -4.70 2.18
CA ALA A 197 12.15 -4.68 2.01
C ALA A 197 12.79 -6.07 2.06
N GLN A 198 12.35 -6.93 2.97
CA GLN A 198 12.78 -8.34 3.02
C GLN A 198 12.41 -9.06 1.72
N SER A 199 11.18 -8.90 1.22
CA SER A 199 10.76 -9.49 -0.05
C SER A 199 11.58 -8.98 -1.24
N PHE A 200 11.80 -7.67 -1.31
CA PHE A 200 12.57 -7.05 -2.40
C PHE A 200 14.03 -7.52 -2.42
N LEU A 201 14.71 -7.51 -1.27
CA LEU A 201 16.08 -7.98 -1.19
C LEU A 201 16.16 -9.50 -1.36
N GLY A 202 15.16 -10.24 -0.88
CA GLY A 202 15.04 -11.68 -1.13
C GLY A 202 15.07 -11.97 -2.63
N ALA A 203 14.22 -11.32 -3.41
CA ALA A 203 14.20 -11.44 -4.87
C ALA A 203 15.51 -10.96 -5.53
N ALA A 204 16.16 -9.92 -5.00
CA ALA A 204 17.43 -9.45 -5.54
C ALA A 204 18.60 -10.42 -5.24
N LEU A 205 18.48 -11.28 -4.23
CA LEU A 205 19.53 -12.19 -3.76
C LEU A 205 19.34 -13.64 -4.23
N ASP A 206 18.24 -13.95 -4.93
CA ASP A 206 17.86 -15.32 -5.30
C ASP A 206 18.57 -15.86 -6.56
N ALA A 207 19.44 -15.06 -7.18
CA ALA A 207 20.12 -15.42 -8.42
C ALA A 207 21.24 -16.46 -8.21
N GLY A 208 21.62 -17.16 -9.28
CA GLY A 208 22.74 -18.10 -9.27
C GLY A 208 24.14 -17.46 -9.43
N TRP A 209 24.20 -16.19 -9.84
CA TRP A 209 25.44 -15.41 -10.01
C TRP A 209 25.17 -13.91 -9.82
N ASP A 210 26.22 -13.11 -9.72
CA ASP A 210 26.10 -11.66 -9.54
C ASP A 210 25.99 -10.90 -10.85
N ASN A 211 25.05 -9.95 -10.88
CA ASN A 211 25.04 -8.87 -11.85
C ASN A 211 24.55 -7.57 -11.18
N PRO A 212 25.43 -6.85 -10.47
CA PRO A 212 25.07 -5.64 -9.74
C PRO A 212 24.48 -4.54 -10.65
N GLY A 213 24.88 -4.51 -11.93
CA GLY A 213 24.35 -3.57 -12.92
C GLY A 213 22.86 -3.77 -13.21
N ASN A 214 22.37 -5.00 -13.06
CA ASN A 214 20.94 -5.34 -13.19
C ASN A 214 20.25 -5.51 -11.82
N GLY A 215 20.95 -5.27 -10.71
CA GLY A 215 20.39 -5.31 -9.36
C GLY A 215 20.10 -6.70 -8.81
N PHE A 216 20.90 -7.72 -9.17
CA PHE A 216 20.79 -9.04 -8.57
C PHE A 216 22.14 -9.65 -8.19
N TRP A 217 22.13 -10.51 -7.18
CA TRP A 217 23.30 -11.14 -6.56
C TRP A 217 23.02 -12.58 -6.15
N ALA A 218 24.06 -13.38 -6.03
CA ALA A 218 23.99 -14.76 -5.60
C ALA A 218 24.09 -14.88 -4.07
N ASN A 219 22.95 -15.01 -3.41
CA ASN A 219 22.86 -15.37 -2.00
C ASN A 219 21.53 -16.06 -1.66
N VAL A 220 21.23 -17.16 -2.36
CA VAL A 220 20.01 -17.96 -2.16
C VAL A 220 19.74 -18.28 -0.68
N PRO A 221 20.71 -18.69 0.16
CA PRO A 221 20.43 -18.98 1.57
C PRO A 221 19.88 -17.78 2.36
N VAL A 222 20.38 -16.57 2.11
CA VAL A 222 19.85 -15.34 2.72
C VAL A 222 18.54 -14.92 2.07
N ALA A 223 18.42 -15.06 0.75
CA ALA A 223 17.19 -14.78 0.02
C ALA A 223 16.01 -15.57 0.59
N THR A 224 16.18 -16.90 0.73
CA THR A 224 15.16 -17.79 1.31
C THR A 224 14.72 -17.32 2.69
N LYS A 225 15.66 -17.01 3.60
CA LYS A 225 15.32 -16.53 4.96
C LYS A 225 14.58 -15.19 4.95
N MET A 226 14.94 -14.27 4.07
CA MET A 226 14.25 -12.98 3.93
C MET A 226 12.82 -13.18 3.41
N LEU A 227 12.65 -14.03 2.39
CA LEU A 227 11.33 -14.33 1.81
C LEU A 227 10.43 -15.08 2.80
N GLU A 228 10.94 -16.09 3.51
CA GLU A 228 10.22 -16.79 4.59
C GLU A 228 9.75 -15.80 5.65
N CYS A 229 10.62 -14.88 6.09
CA CYS A 229 10.29 -13.85 7.07
C CYS A 229 9.17 -12.92 6.59
N ALA A 230 9.23 -12.49 5.32
CA ALA A 230 8.19 -11.64 4.73
C ALA A 230 6.84 -12.38 4.60
N VAL A 231 6.84 -13.64 4.18
CA VAL A 231 5.62 -14.48 4.12
C VAL A 231 5.00 -14.65 5.50
N ALA A 232 5.82 -14.94 6.52
CA ALA A 232 5.35 -15.11 7.89
C ALA A 232 4.72 -13.84 8.49
N GLN A 233 5.13 -12.66 8.00
CA GLN A 233 4.51 -11.37 8.33
C GLN A 233 3.24 -11.06 7.50
N GLY A 234 2.81 -11.96 6.63
CA GLY A 234 1.61 -11.81 5.81
C GLY A 234 1.80 -11.06 4.48
N TYR A 235 3.04 -10.92 4.03
CA TYR A 235 3.37 -10.30 2.74
C TYR A 235 3.32 -11.34 1.61
N GLY A 236 2.13 -11.54 1.05
CA GLY A 236 1.86 -12.62 0.09
C GLY A 236 2.74 -12.61 -1.16
N ASP A 237 3.20 -11.44 -1.62
CA ASP A 237 4.06 -11.33 -2.80
C ASP A 237 5.42 -12.03 -2.60
N ALA A 238 5.91 -12.14 -1.36
CA ALA A 238 7.13 -12.90 -1.08
C ALA A 238 6.97 -14.40 -1.33
N ALA A 239 5.75 -14.92 -1.20
CA ALA A 239 5.47 -16.34 -1.45
C ALA A 239 5.61 -16.70 -2.92
N TYR A 240 5.46 -15.72 -3.83
CA TYR A 240 5.68 -15.92 -5.26
C TYR A 240 7.14 -16.31 -5.53
N GLU A 241 8.10 -15.51 -5.05
CA GLU A 241 9.53 -15.78 -5.26
C GLU A 241 9.98 -17.03 -4.48
N LEU A 242 9.50 -17.17 -3.24
CA LEU A 242 9.82 -18.34 -2.40
C LEU A 242 9.34 -19.65 -3.03
N ALA A 243 8.20 -19.64 -3.73
CA ALA A 243 7.70 -20.82 -4.40
C ALA A 243 8.65 -21.30 -5.52
N PHE A 244 9.31 -20.40 -6.26
CA PHE A 244 10.28 -20.80 -7.28
C PHE A 244 11.56 -21.38 -6.67
N LEU A 245 12.04 -20.78 -5.58
CA LEU A 245 13.21 -21.28 -4.86
C LEU A 245 13.02 -22.71 -4.35
N TYR A 246 11.83 -23.04 -3.83
CA TYR A 246 11.55 -24.40 -3.38
C TYR A 246 11.02 -25.33 -4.46
N ALA A 247 10.67 -24.82 -5.65
CA ALA A 247 10.31 -25.66 -6.77
C ALA A 247 11.52 -26.42 -7.32
N ASP A 248 12.74 -25.86 -7.20
CA ASP A 248 14.02 -26.54 -7.45
C ASP A 248 14.31 -27.49 -6.26
N PRO A 249 14.50 -28.82 -6.42
CA PRO A 249 15.05 -29.60 -7.55
C PRO A 249 14.06 -30.11 -8.60
N GLY A 250 12.79 -29.68 -8.59
CA GLY A 250 11.77 -30.09 -9.57
C GLY A 250 11.11 -31.43 -9.27
N THR A 251 11.34 -32.03 -8.10
CA THR A 251 10.65 -33.26 -7.68
C THR A 251 9.15 -33.02 -7.49
N PRO A 252 8.30 -34.05 -7.57
CA PRO A 252 6.87 -33.91 -7.30
C PRO A 252 6.57 -33.25 -5.93
N GLU A 253 7.37 -33.57 -4.91
CA GLU A 253 7.22 -33.01 -3.56
C GLU A 253 7.58 -31.52 -3.53
N ALA A 254 8.68 -31.13 -4.17
CA ALA A 254 9.14 -29.75 -4.30
C ALA A 254 8.11 -28.89 -5.05
N LYS A 255 7.61 -29.41 -6.18
CA LYS A 255 6.55 -28.76 -6.98
C LYS A 255 5.25 -28.60 -6.21
N PHE A 256 4.83 -29.62 -5.47
CA PHE A 256 3.63 -29.52 -4.64
C PHE A 256 3.82 -28.58 -3.45
N HIS A 257 5.03 -28.50 -2.89
CA HIS A 257 5.37 -27.51 -1.87
C HIS A 257 5.28 -26.08 -2.41
N ALA A 258 5.85 -25.83 -3.59
CA ALA A 258 5.74 -24.55 -4.30
C ALA A 258 4.27 -24.17 -4.57
N LEU A 259 3.45 -25.13 -5.01
CA LEU A 259 2.00 -24.91 -5.24
C LEU A 259 1.27 -24.49 -3.96
N LYS A 260 1.60 -25.10 -2.80
CA LYS A 260 1.06 -24.72 -1.50
C LYS A 260 1.48 -23.31 -1.08
N LEU A 261 2.72 -22.92 -1.35
CA LEU A 261 3.18 -21.56 -1.07
C LEU A 261 2.50 -20.51 -1.94
N LEU A 262 2.29 -20.79 -3.23
CA LEU A 262 1.49 -19.91 -4.08
C LEU A 262 0.05 -19.78 -3.55
N GLN A 263 -0.57 -20.88 -3.11
CA GLN A 263 -1.90 -20.83 -2.48
C GLN A 263 -1.90 -19.95 -1.23
N GLU A 264 -0.88 -20.07 -0.37
CA GLU A 264 -0.74 -19.23 0.82
C GLU A 264 -0.52 -17.75 0.44
N GLY A 265 0.31 -17.47 -0.56
CA GLY A 265 0.49 -16.11 -1.09
C GLY A 265 -0.81 -15.50 -1.59
N ALA A 266 -1.66 -16.27 -2.28
CA ALA A 266 -2.99 -15.84 -2.71
C ALA A 266 -3.94 -15.59 -1.52
N LYS A 267 -3.92 -16.45 -0.49
CA LYS A 267 -4.65 -16.23 0.78
C LYS A 267 -4.21 -14.94 1.48
N LEU A 268 -2.91 -14.64 1.40
CA LEU A 268 -2.30 -13.40 1.87
C LEU A 268 -2.50 -12.21 0.92
N GLY A 269 -3.32 -12.35 -0.12
CA GLY A 269 -3.74 -11.25 -0.99
C GLY A 269 -2.81 -10.96 -2.18
N SER A 270 -1.87 -11.86 -2.51
CA SER A 270 -1.01 -11.71 -3.70
C SER A 270 -1.75 -12.08 -4.98
N ALA A 271 -1.99 -11.07 -5.81
CA ALA A 271 -2.46 -11.28 -7.18
C ALA A 271 -1.45 -12.07 -8.01
N LYS A 272 -0.13 -11.85 -7.81
CA LYS A 272 0.92 -12.58 -8.53
C LYS A 272 0.85 -14.08 -8.29
N CYS A 273 0.61 -14.48 -7.03
CA CYS A 273 0.44 -15.88 -6.70
C CYS A 273 -0.83 -16.47 -7.32
N ALA A 274 -1.96 -15.78 -7.25
CA ALA A 274 -3.20 -16.22 -7.89
C ALA A 274 -3.07 -16.34 -9.41
N ASP A 275 -2.47 -15.34 -10.07
CA ASP A 275 -2.19 -15.36 -11.51
C ASP A 275 -1.25 -16.52 -11.89
N LYS A 276 -0.21 -16.77 -11.07
CA LYS A 276 0.68 -17.91 -11.30
C LYS A 276 -0.04 -19.24 -11.17
N LEU A 277 -0.92 -19.39 -10.17
CA LEU A 277 -1.74 -20.59 -10.01
C LEU A 277 -2.63 -20.80 -11.25
N SER A 278 -3.30 -19.74 -11.72
CA SER A 278 -4.08 -19.78 -12.96
C SER A 278 -3.26 -20.33 -14.13
N VAL A 279 -2.07 -19.75 -14.37
CA VAL A 279 -1.16 -20.17 -15.44
C VAL A 279 -0.70 -21.62 -15.28
N GLN A 280 -0.38 -22.07 -14.07
CA GLN A 280 0.04 -23.45 -13.80
C GLN A 280 -1.07 -24.46 -14.06
N PHE A 281 -2.31 -24.17 -13.64
CA PHE A 281 -3.47 -25.02 -13.92
C PHE A 281 -3.89 -24.99 -15.41
N ASN A 282 -3.51 -23.96 -16.17
CA ASN A 282 -3.70 -23.89 -17.61
C ASN A 282 -2.61 -24.62 -18.43
N GLY A 283 -1.78 -25.46 -17.78
CA GLY A 283 -0.81 -26.31 -18.48
C GLY A 283 0.54 -25.65 -18.80
N PHE A 284 0.89 -24.57 -18.11
CA PHE A 284 2.22 -23.95 -18.25
C PHE A 284 3.33 -24.98 -18.05
N GLU A 285 4.26 -25.04 -19.01
CA GLU A 285 5.42 -25.95 -18.99
C GLU A 285 5.05 -27.42 -18.77
N LEU A 286 3.86 -27.83 -19.21
CA LEU A 286 3.45 -29.23 -19.11
C LEU A 286 4.29 -30.14 -20.00
N ALA A 287 4.58 -29.70 -21.24
CA ALA A 287 5.27 -30.51 -22.24
C ALA A 287 6.75 -30.79 -21.92
N ASN A 288 7.43 -29.88 -21.23
CA ASN A 288 8.84 -30.02 -20.82
C ASN A 288 9.00 -30.49 -19.37
N GLY A 289 7.90 -30.81 -18.68
CA GLY A 289 7.91 -31.27 -17.30
C GLY A 289 8.20 -30.18 -16.26
N GLY A 290 8.18 -28.90 -16.62
CA GLY A 290 8.34 -27.77 -15.68
C GLY A 290 7.09 -27.45 -14.86
N SER A 291 5.91 -27.91 -15.30
CA SER A 291 4.64 -27.67 -14.60
C SER A 291 4.67 -28.11 -13.13
N LEU A 292 4.13 -27.25 -12.25
CA LEU A 292 3.94 -27.56 -10.83
C LEU A 292 2.78 -28.53 -10.57
N VAL A 293 1.80 -28.55 -11.48
CA VAL A 293 0.54 -29.30 -11.32
C VAL A 293 0.56 -30.63 -12.09
N GLY A 294 1.27 -30.67 -13.23
CA GLY A 294 1.43 -31.88 -14.04
C GLY A 294 0.20 -32.31 -14.85
N HIS A 295 -0.87 -31.51 -14.83
CA HIS A 295 -2.07 -31.70 -15.66
C HIS A 295 -2.80 -30.36 -15.84
N VAL A 296 -3.74 -30.33 -16.78
CA VAL A 296 -4.61 -29.17 -17.04
C VAL A 296 -5.88 -29.27 -16.19
N ASP A 297 -6.26 -28.17 -15.53
CA ASP A 297 -7.55 -27.98 -14.87
C ASP A 297 -8.06 -26.56 -15.17
N GLU A 298 -8.71 -26.40 -16.32
CA GLU A 298 -9.18 -25.10 -16.83
C GLU A 298 -10.18 -24.43 -15.87
N ALA A 299 -11.02 -25.22 -15.20
CA ALA A 299 -12.00 -24.70 -14.24
C ALA A 299 -11.32 -24.08 -13.00
N ARG A 300 -10.26 -24.72 -12.50
CA ARG A 300 -9.47 -24.16 -11.40
C ARG A 300 -8.67 -22.95 -11.87
N ALA A 301 -8.10 -23.01 -13.08
CA ALA A 301 -7.37 -21.90 -13.69
C ALA A 301 -8.23 -20.63 -13.80
N ASP A 302 -9.43 -20.74 -14.36
CA ASP A 302 -10.38 -19.62 -14.53
C ASP A 302 -10.74 -18.97 -13.19
N ARG A 303 -11.03 -19.77 -12.16
CA ARG A 303 -11.33 -19.27 -10.81
C ARG A 303 -10.14 -18.54 -10.20
N TYR A 304 -8.91 -19.06 -10.34
CA TYR A 304 -7.72 -18.34 -9.86
C TYR A 304 -7.49 -17.04 -10.63
N SER A 305 -7.75 -17.00 -11.94
CA SER A 305 -7.65 -15.77 -12.74
C SER A 305 -8.56 -14.69 -12.17
N LYS A 306 -9.82 -15.03 -11.89
CA LYS A 306 -10.80 -14.10 -11.30
C LYS A 306 -10.40 -13.64 -9.91
N VAL A 307 -9.84 -14.54 -9.08
CA VAL A 307 -9.27 -14.17 -7.78
C VAL A 307 -8.10 -13.21 -7.94
N GLY A 308 -7.19 -13.47 -8.89
CA GLY A 308 -6.06 -12.60 -9.20
C GLY A 308 -6.49 -11.19 -9.58
N ASP A 309 -7.53 -11.06 -10.41
CA ASP A 309 -8.10 -9.76 -10.80
C ASP A 309 -8.60 -8.96 -9.60
N ILE A 310 -9.34 -9.59 -8.69
CA ILE A 310 -9.84 -8.96 -7.48
C ILE A 310 -8.68 -8.58 -6.54
N LEU A 311 -7.73 -9.48 -6.30
CA LEU A 311 -6.58 -9.21 -5.44
C LEU A 311 -5.69 -8.08 -5.98
N ARG A 312 -5.57 -7.96 -7.30
CA ARG A 312 -4.82 -6.88 -7.96
C ARG A 312 -5.44 -5.54 -7.64
N TRP A 313 -6.77 -5.49 -7.74
CA TRP A 313 -7.57 -4.30 -7.52
C TRP A 313 -7.57 -3.82 -6.05
N TYR A 314 -7.70 -4.74 -5.08
CA TYR A 314 -7.60 -4.42 -3.65
C TYR A 314 -6.18 -4.18 -3.15
N GLU A 315 -5.21 -4.16 -4.05
CA GLU A 315 -3.82 -3.93 -3.77
C GLU A 315 -3.21 -4.72 -2.59
N GLY A 316 -3.57 -6.01 -2.48
CA GLY A 316 -3.09 -6.89 -1.40
C GLY A 316 -3.62 -6.56 0.00
N THR A 317 -4.54 -5.61 0.12
CA THR A 317 -5.27 -5.33 1.37
C THR A 317 -6.36 -6.38 1.64
N LEU A 318 -6.97 -6.93 0.59
CA LEU A 318 -7.92 -8.03 0.71
C LEU A 318 -7.17 -9.34 0.99
N LYS A 319 -7.48 -9.94 2.14
CA LYS A 319 -7.01 -11.29 2.52
C LYS A 319 -8.14 -12.30 2.34
N LEU A 320 -7.78 -13.50 1.90
CA LEU A 320 -8.70 -14.60 1.59
C LEU A 320 -8.34 -15.85 2.42
N PRO A 321 -8.42 -15.80 3.77
CA PRO A 321 -7.95 -16.91 4.62
C PRO A 321 -8.73 -18.22 4.41
N ASN A 322 -9.94 -18.15 3.85
CA ASN A 322 -10.78 -19.31 3.54
C ASN A 322 -10.70 -19.74 2.06
N LEU A 323 -9.69 -19.30 1.29
CA LEU A 323 -9.54 -19.64 -0.14
C LEU A 323 -9.58 -21.15 -0.38
N ASP A 324 -8.99 -21.95 0.51
CA ASP A 324 -8.97 -23.41 0.44
C ASP A 324 -10.37 -24.05 0.44
N LYS A 325 -11.39 -23.36 0.96
CA LYS A 325 -12.79 -23.87 0.98
C LYS A 325 -13.48 -23.74 -0.37
N VAL A 326 -13.05 -22.81 -1.22
CA VAL A 326 -13.65 -22.53 -2.53
C VAL A 326 -12.76 -22.94 -3.69
N LEU A 327 -11.45 -22.99 -3.43
CA LEU A 327 -10.36 -23.32 -4.35
C LEU A 327 -9.34 -24.22 -3.64
N PRO A 328 -9.71 -25.46 -3.28
CA PRO A 328 -8.75 -26.40 -2.72
C PRO A 328 -7.76 -26.85 -3.81
N LEU A 329 -6.51 -27.05 -3.40
CA LEU A 329 -5.50 -27.67 -4.26
C LEU A 329 -5.83 -29.14 -4.55
N PRO A 330 -5.38 -29.70 -5.69
CA PRO A 330 -5.48 -31.13 -5.97
C PRO A 330 -4.91 -31.98 -4.82
N PRO A 331 -5.45 -33.20 -4.61
CA PRO A 331 -6.43 -33.90 -5.45
C PRO A 331 -7.90 -33.54 -5.17
N ALA A 332 -8.19 -32.59 -4.28
CA ALA A 332 -9.57 -32.25 -3.93
C ALA A 332 -10.34 -31.66 -5.13
N PRO A 333 -11.58 -32.14 -5.39
CA PRO A 333 -12.40 -31.60 -6.46
C PRO A 333 -12.88 -30.17 -6.12
N LEU A 334 -13.15 -29.38 -7.15
CA LEU A 334 -13.70 -28.04 -6.96
C LEU A 334 -15.14 -28.09 -6.40
N PRO A 335 -15.45 -27.29 -5.36
CA PRO A 335 -16.82 -27.09 -4.92
C PRO A 335 -17.69 -26.51 -6.05
N LYS A 336 -19.00 -26.78 -5.98
CA LYS A 336 -19.97 -26.11 -6.87
C LYS A 336 -19.91 -24.60 -6.67
N TRP A 337 -20.00 -23.87 -7.77
CA TRP A 337 -19.96 -22.42 -7.82
C TRP A 337 -20.93 -21.95 -8.90
N ASP A 338 -21.61 -20.85 -8.64
CA ASP A 338 -22.65 -20.28 -9.51
C ASP A 338 -22.08 -19.43 -10.66
N GLY A 339 -20.75 -19.25 -10.71
CA GLY A 339 -20.07 -18.44 -11.71
C GLY A 339 -19.94 -16.95 -11.33
N ASP A 340 -20.49 -16.55 -10.18
CA ASP A 340 -20.37 -15.17 -9.67
C ASP A 340 -19.08 -15.00 -8.87
N VAL A 341 -18.19 -14.10 -9.34
CA VAL A 341 -16.93 -13.82 -8.65
C VAL A 341 -17.16 -13.32 -7.22
N GLN A 342 -18.25 -12.59 -7.00
CA GLN A 342 -18.52 -12.02 -5.70
C GLN A 342 -18.82 -13.11 -4.66
N THR A 343 -19.60 -14.14 -5.03
CA THR A 343 -19.90 -15.26 -4.13
C THR A 343 -18.66 -16.09 -3.82
N LEU A 344 -17.75 -16.24 -4.80
CA LEU A 344 -16.46 -16.89 -4.62
C LEU A 344 -15.58 -16.14 -3.59
N ILE A 345 -15.46 -14.81 -3.77
CA ILE A 345 -14.65 -13.95 -2.92
C ILE A 345 -15.24 -13.84 -1.51
N ASP A 346 -16.55 -13.68 -1.38
CA ASP A 346 -17.21 -13.57 -0.08
C ASP A 346 -17.10 -14.86 0.74
N ALA A 347 -17.15 -16.04 0.07
CA ALA A 347 -16.90 -17.32 0.72
C ALA A 347 -15.41 -17.53 1.11
N ALA A 348 -14.48 -16.86 0.42
CA ALA A 348 -13.04 -16.93 0.70
C ALA A 348 -12.56 -15.92 1.77
N LYS A 349 -13.34 -14.87 2.05
CA LYS A 349 -13.07 -13.90 3.14
C LYS A 349 -13.18 -14.57 4.51
N ALA A 350 -12.64 -13.93 5.54
CA ALA A 350 -12.83 -14.36 6.92
C ALA A 350 -14.33 -14.33 7.28
N VAL A 351 -14.80 -15.36 7.98
CA VAL A 351 -16.15 -15.34 8.57
C VAL A 351 -16.06 -14.45 9.81
N THR A 352 -16.44 -13.19 9.70
CA THR A 352 -16.68 -12.36 10.89
C THR A 352 -18.01 -12.82 11.50
N PRO A 353 -18.02 -13.40 12.73
CA PRO A 353 -19.28 -13.47 13.46
C PRO A 353 -19.79 -12.03 13.64
N PRO A 354 -21.12 -11.80 13.60
CA PRO A 354 -21.66 -10.48 13.88
C PRO A 354 -21.14 -10.01 15.25
N PRO A 355 -20.82 -8.71 15.42
CA PRO A 355 -20.44 -8.19 16.73
C PRO A 355 -21.53 -8.54 17.74
N PRO A 356 -21.17 -8.92 18.98
CA PRO A 356 -22.15 -9.20 20.02
C PRO A 356 -23.08 -7.99 20.14
N THR A 357 -24.38 -8.25 20.04
CA THR A 357 -25.43 -7.23 20.12
C THR A 357 -25.20 -6.43 21.40
N PRO A 358 -25.04 -5.09 21.33
CA PRO A 358 -24.99 -4.28 22.53
C PRO A 358 -26.29 -4.50 23.34
N PRO A 359 -26.23 -4.56 24.68
CA PRO A 359 -27.44 -4.68 25.49
C PRO A 359 -28.41 -3.54 25.16
N ALA A 360 -29.68 -3.91 25.00
CA ALA A 360 -30.74 -3.02 24.57
C ALA A 360 -30.86 -1.79 25.49
N HIS A 361 -30.55 -0.61 24.96
CA HIS A 361 -30.99 0.66 25.53
C HIS A 361 -32.21 1.17 24.75
N SER A 362 -33.29 1.41 25.50
CA SER A 362 -34.59 1.87 25.03
C SER A 362 -34.56 3.30 24.43
N PRO A 363 -35.55 3.68 23.60
CA PRO A 363 -35.39 4.63 22.51
C PRO A 363 -35.91 6.05 22.82
N GLN A 364 -35.25 7.09 22.31
CA GLN A 364 -35.89 8.37 21.95
C GLN A 364 -35.29 9.02 20.68
N SER A 365 -36.12 9.00 19.62
CA SER A 365 -36.36 9.97 18.53
C SER A 365 -35.23 10.47 17.59
N GLU A 366 -35.09 9.77 16.44
CA GLU A 366 -35.20 10.16 15.00
C GLU A 366 -34.98 11.61 14.46
N PRO A 367 -34.81 11.84 13.12
CA PRO A 367 -34.52 10.91 12.01
C PRO A 367 -33.43 11.40 11.03
N HIS A 368 -32.67 10.50 10.39
CA HIS A 368 -32.19 10.73 9.02
C HIS A 368 -32.08 9.42 8.23
N ALA A 369 -32.98 9.33 7.24
CA ALA A 369 -33.01 8.54 6.01
C ALA A 369 -32.13 7.27 5.93
N ALA A 370 -32.84 6.14 5.87
CA ALA A 370 -32.34 4.81 5.56
C ALA A 370 -31.69 4.72 4.17
N LEU A 371 -30.46 4.20 4.12
CA LEU A 371 -29.92 3.51 2.95
C LEU A 371 -30.12 2.01 3.15
N THR A 372 -31.17 1.48 2.54
CA THR A 372 -31.41 0.04 2.45
C THR A 372 -30.41 -0.61 1.52
N LYS A 373 -29.63 -1.50 2.12
CA LYS A 373 -28.92 -2.64 1.54
C LYS A 373 -29.82 -3.40 0.55
N ALA A 374 -29.56 -3.25 -0.75
CA ALA A 374 -29.70 -4.27 -1.80
C ALA A 374 -29.71 -3.58 -3.18
N GLY A 375 -28.84 -4.08 -4.07
CA GLY A 375 -28.98 -3.88 -5.50
C GLY A 375 -28.17 -2.73 -6.07
N LEU A 376 -26.99 -3.05 -6.63
CA LEU A 376 -26.63 -2.53 -7.94
C LEU A 376 -25.59 -3.46 -8.59
N LEU A 377 -26.08 -4.51 -9.26
CA LEU A 377 -25.35 -5.21 -10.31
C LEU A 377 -25.76 -4.58 -11.64
N ARG A 378 -24.81 -4.05 -12.40
CA ARG A 378 -24.95 -4.02 -13.87
C ARG A 378 -23.60 -3.92 -14.58
N GLN A 379 -23.32 -5.02 -15.30
CA GLN A 379 -22.60 -5.12 -16.58
C GLN A 379 -21.15 -4.62 -16.63
N LEU A 380 -20.22 -5.52 -16.33
CA LEU A 380 -18.85 -5.44 -16.86
C LEU A 380 -18.85 -6.08 -18.25
N ALA A 381 -18.77 -5.23 -19.27
CA ALA A 381 -18.48 -5.63 -20.64
C ALA A 381 -16.96 -5.69 -20.86
N ASP A 382 -16.53 -6.69 -21.63
CA ASP A 382 -15.18 -6.89 -22.17
C ASP A 382 -14.45 -5.58 -22.44
N ARG A 383 -13.29 -5.35 -21.79
CA ARG A 383 -12.27 -4.40 -22.26
C ARG A 383 -10.84 -4.82 -21.93
N PRO A 384 -9.87 -4.43 -22.79
CA PRO A 384 -8.58 -5.07 -22.87
C PRO A 384 -7.48 -4.36 -22.05
N GLU A 385 -6.49 -5.19 -21.72
CA GLU A 385 -5.14 -4.94 -21.17
C GLU A 385 -4.98 -4.61 -19.67
N PRO A 386 -4.37 -5.53 -18.89
CA PRO A 386 -4.04 -5.30 -17.49
C PRO A 386 -2.77 -4.44 -17.35
N LEU A 387 -2.85 -3.43 -16.47
CA LEU A 387 -1.71 -2.65 -16.00
C LEU A 387 -0.65 -3.56 -15.36
N ARG A 388 0.55 -3.56 -15.95
CA ARG A 388 1.71 -4.36 -15.51
C ARG A 388 2.59 -3.60 -14.55
N CYS A 389 2.95 -4.23 -13.43
CA CYS A 389 4.17 -3.90 -12.72
C CYS A 389 5.34 -4.53 -13.50
N ASN A 390 6.00 -3.77 -14.37
CA ASN A 390 7.16 -4.25 -15.12
C ASN A 390 8.44 -4.27 -14.26
N GLY A 391 9.29 -5.26 -14.52
CA GLY A 391 10.53 -5.55 -13.81
C GLY A 391 11.44 -4.33 -13.60
N GLY A 392 11.99 -4.25 -12.38
CA GLY A 392 12.92 -3.21 -11.93
C GLY A 392 12.35 -2.21 -10.91
N LEU A 393 11.03 -2.15 -10.70
CA LEU A 393 10.41 -1.19 -9.79
C LEU A 393 9.57 -1.87 -8.68
N LYS A 394 9.84 -1.45 -7.44
CA LYS A 394 9.26 -1.96 -6.20
C LYS A 394 7.79 -1.56 -6.02
N CYS A 395 6.99 -2.47 -5.47
CA CYS A 395 5.62 -2.22 -5.01
C CYS A 395 5.55 -2.45 -3.49
N PRO A 396 5.36 -1.44 -2.64
CA PRO A 396 5.00 -1.67 -1.24
C PRO A 396 3.56 -2.20 -1.12
N ARG A 397 3.30 -3.20 -0.26
CA ARG A 397 1.95 -3.66 0.13
C ARG A 397 1.87 -4.14 1.59
N SER A 398 1.34 -3.27 2.44
CA SER A 398 0.90 -3.54 3.83
C SER A 398 -0.23 -2.57 4.24
N GLY A 399 -1.09 -2.21 3.27
CA GLY A 399 -1.99 -1.04 3.37
C GLY A 399 -1.30 0.29 3.06
N ILE A 400 -0.03 0.23 2.60
CA ILE A 400 0.75 1.34 2.08
C ILE A 400 0.82 1.27 0.56
N PHE A 401 0.49 2.37 -0.13
CA PHE A 401 0.39 2.42 -1.60
C PHE A 401 1.71 2.73 -2.33
N SER A 402 1.82 2.23 -3.56
CA SER A 402 2.97 2.40 -4.45
C SER A 402 2.87 3.64 -5.33
N ILE A 403 4.00 4.34 -5.53
CA ILE A 403 4.18 5.28 -6.63
C ILE A 403 4.46 4.46 -7.90
N GLY A 404 3.45 3.87 -8.55
CA GLY A 404 3.73 2.91 -9.63
C GLY A 404 2.65 2.70 -10.68
N SER A 405 1.52 3.39 -10.60
CA SER A 405 0.44 3.24 -11.57
C SER A 405 0.39 4.49 -12.45
N PHE A 406 1.21 4.55 -13.49
CA PHE A 406 1.06 5.55 -14.55
C PHE A 406 1.08 4.90 -15.93
N PRO A 407 0.14 5.26 -16.82
CA PRO A 407 0.31 5.04 -18.25
C PRO A 407 1.39 6.01 -18.75
N ALA A 408 2.39 5.49 -19.45
CA ALA A 408 3.21 6.32 -20.32
C ALA A 408 2.30 6.78 -21.48
N SER A 409 2.23 8.10 -21.67
CA SER A 409 1.66 8.75 -22.86
C SER A 409 2.36 8.30 -24.13
#